data_AF-A0A355GDJ0-F1
#
_entry.id   AF-A0A355GDJ0-F1
#
_cell.length_a   1.000
_cell.length_b   1.000
_cell.length_c   1.000
_cell.angle_alpha   90.00
_cell.angle_beta   90.00
_cell.angle_gamma   90.00
#
_symmetry.space_group_name_H-M   'P 1'
#
loop_
_entity.id
_entity.type
_entity.pdbx_description
1 polymer ?
#
loop_
_entity_poly.entity_id
_entity_poly.type
_entity_poly.pdbx_seq_one_letter_code
_entity_poly.pdbx_strand_id
1 'polypeptide(L)' 'MSRQNINQLKDGDSVNEVYLLVDKQLRANRNASLFLSVDLRDSTGVVNARMWNVVEERMQHFQSGNYVQAKGK' A
#
# COMPACT_ATOMS: atom_id res chain seq x y z
N MET A 1 16.87 -12.30 -0.42
CA MET A 1 16.02 -12.12 0.77
C MET A 1 14.75 -12.93 0.56
N SER A 2 14.30 -13.67 1.56
CA SER A 2 13.05 -14.43 1.50
C SER A 2 11.86 -13.49 1.61
N ARG A 3 10.80 -13.72 0.81
CA ARG A 3 9.55 -12.97 0.88
C ARG A 3 9.01 -12.95 2.31
N GLN A 4 8.71 -11.76 2.85
CA GLN A 4 7.98 -11.65 4.10
C GLN A 4 6.47 -11.60 3.82
N ASN A 5 5.75 -12.61 4.29
CA ASN A 5 4.30 -12.68 4.13
C ASN A 5 3.59 -11.69 5.06
N ILE A 6 2.40 -11.24 4.70
CA ILE A 6 1.61 -10.30 5.51
C ILE A 6 1.41 -10.80 6.94
N ASN A 7 1.11 -12.09 7.13
CA ASN A 7 0.89 -12.67 8.47
C ASN A 7 2.14 -12.74 9.35
N GLN A 8 3.32 -12.38 8.83
CA GLN A 8 4.59 -12.35 9.54
C GLN A 8 5.11 -10.92 9.76
N LEU A 9 4.40 -9.91 9.24
CA LEU A 9 4.77 -8.51 9.45
C LEU A 9 4.55 -8.11 10.91
N LYS A 10 5.52 -7.38 11.45
CA LYS A 10 5.46 -6.78 12.78
C LYS A 10 5.68 -5.27 12.68
N ASP A 11 5.23 -4.56 13.71
CA ASP A 11 5.44 -3.13 13.82
C ASP A 11 6.93 -2.79 13.71
N GLY A 12 7.25 -1.91 12.76
CA GLY A 12 8.60 -1.45 12.51
C GLY A 12 9.42 -2.27 11.52
N ASP A 13 8.86 -3.35 10.97
CA ASP A 13 9.49 -4.09 9.87
C ASP A 13 9.60 -3.23 8.61
N SER A 14 10.71 -3.36 7.90
CA SER A 14 10.86 -2.75 6.57
C SER A 14 10.34 -3.70 5.51
N VAL A 15 9.44 -3.20 4.66
CA VAL A 15 8.81 -3.95 3.58
C VAL A 15 9.37 -3.49 2.25
N ASN A 16 9.66 -4.44 1.36
CA ASN A 16 9.96 -4.19 -0.05
C ASN A 16 9.47 -5.40 -0.86
N GLU A 17 8.15 -5.51 -1.01
CA GLU A 17 7.49 -6.72 -1.48
C GLU A 17 6.37 -6.41 -2.47
N VAL A 18 5.96 -7.42 -3.22
CA VAL A 18 4.85 -7.34 -4.17
C VAL A 18 3.57 -7.87 -3.55
N TYR A 19 2.49 -7.10 -3.72
CA TYR A 19 1.15 -7.42 -3.23
C TYR A 19 0.10 -7.16 -4.31
N LEU A 20 -1.06 -7.82 -4.17
CA LEU A 20 -2.25 -7.47 -4.94
C LEU A 20 -2.86 -6.21 -4.35
N LEU A 21 -3.09 -5.18 -5.18
CA LEU A 21 -3.87 -4.01 -4.80
C LEU A 21 -5.36 -4.37 -4.84
N VAL A 22 -6.02 -4.46 -3.68
CA VAL A 22 -7.44 -4.84 -3.57
C VAL A 22 -8.34 -3.63 -3.72
N ASP A 23 -8.09 -2.59 -2.93
CA ASP A 23 -8.82 -1.33 -2.96
C ASP A 23 -7.86 -0.14 -2.84
N LYS A 24 -8.29 1.02 -3.35
CA LYS A 24 -7.53 2.27 -3.31
C LYS A 24 -8.45 3.47 -3.08
N GLN A 25 -8.05 4.37 -2.19
CA GLN A 25 -8.77 5.61 -1.89
C GLN A 25 -7.80 6.77 -1.79
N LEU A 26 -7.96 7.77 -2.66
CA LEU A 26 -7.28 9.05 -2.50
C LEU A 26 -8.05 9.88 -1.46
N ARG A 27 -7.36 10.31 -0.40
CA ARG A 27 -7.94 11.04 0.73
C ARG A 27 -7.10 12.25 1.08
N ALA A 28 -7.72 13.27 1.67
CA ALA A 28 -7.00 14.38 2.30
C ALA A 28 -6.81 14.12 3.79
N ASN A 29 -5.66 14.51 4.35
CA ASN A 29 -5.44 14.54 5.78
C ASN A 29 -6.04 15.83 6.40
N ARG A 30 -5.87 16.03 7.72
CA ARG A 30 -6.37 17.23 8.43
C ARG A 30 -5.78 18.56 7.92
N ASN A 31 -4.64 18.51 7.23
CA ASN A 31 -3.95 19.67 6.68
C ASN A 31 -4.21 19.82 5.16
N ALA A 32 -5.26 19.17 4.64
CA ALA A 32 -5.60 19.12 3.22
C ALA A 32 -4.53 18.48 2.30
N SER A 33 -3.49 17.85 2.84
CA SER A 33 -2.50 17.13 2.03
C SER A 33 -3.05 15.76 1.63
N LEU A 34 -2.88 15.42 0.36
CA LEU A 34 -3.38 14.16 -0.20
C LEU A 34 -2.49 12.98 0.20
N PHE A 35 -3.14 11.86 0.51
CA PHE A 35 -2.51 10.56 0.71
C PHE A 35 -3.37 9.47 0.07
N LEU A 36 -2.71 8.40 -0.36
CA LEU A 36 -3.36 7.22 -0.88
C LEU A 36 -3.47 6.18 0.24
N SER A 37 -4.69 5.76 0.56
CA SER A 37 -4.94 4.58 1.39
C SER A 37 -5.20 3.39 0.46
N VAL A 38 -4.55 2.26 0.71
CA VAL A 38 -4.74 1.04 -0.07
C VAL A 38 -4.90 -0.18 0.82
N ASP A 39 -5.64 -1.15 0.33
CA ASP A 39 -5.62 -2.50 0.89
C ASP A 39 -4.76 -3.40 0.01
N LEU A 40 -3.70 -3.94 0.60
CA LEU A 40 -2.74 -4.83 -0.06
C LEU A 40 -2.97 -6.26 0.43
N ARG A 41 -2.98 -7.21 -0.50
CA ARG A 41 -3.26 -8.62 -0.21
C ARG A 41 -2.14 -9.54 -0.69
N ASP A 42 -1.93 -10.59 0.08
CA ASP A 42 -1.30 -11.82 -0.39
C ASP A 42 -2.11 -13.06 0.02
N SER A 43 -1.55 -14.25 -0.15
CA SER A 43 -2.19 -15.51 0.24
C SER A 43 -2.42 -15.67 1.74
N THR A 44 -1.73 -14.89 2.57
CA THR A 44 -1.73 -15.02 4.03
C THR A 44 -2.58 -13.98 4.75
N GLY A 45 -2.98 -12.91 4.07
CA GLY A 45 -3.83 -11.88 4.67
C GLY A 45 -3.98 -10.61 3.82
N VAL A 46 -4.55 -9.60 4.45
CA VAL A 46 -4.72 -8.25 3.91
C VAL A 46 -4.15 -7.25 4.92
N VAL A 47 -3.46 -6.22 4.43
CA VAL A 47 -2.93 -5.12 5.24
C VAL A 47 -3.33 -3.78 4.61
N ASN A 48 -3.69 -2.81 5.45
CA ASN A 48 -3.91 -1.44 5.01
C ASN A 48 -2.58 -0.69 4.98
N ALA A 49 -2.26 -0.06 3.86
CA ALA A 49 -1.06 0.77 3.71
C ALA A 49 -1.43 2.21 3.32
N ARG A 50 -0.56 3.16 3.68
CA ARG A 50 -0.72 4.57 3.34
C ARG A 50 0.52 5.09 2.64
N MET A 51 0.31 5.72 1.48
CA MET A 51 1.34 6.49 0.78
C MET A 51 1.02 7.98 0.97
N TRP A 52 1.90 8.69 1.64
CA TRP A 52 1.74 10.12 1.93
C TRP A 52 2.19 11.00 0.77
N ASN A 53 1.73 12.26 0.78
CA ASN A 53 2.14 13.30 -0.17
C ASN A 53 1.95 12.87 -1.63
N VAL A 54 0.80 12.27 -1.92
CA VAL A 54 0.41 11.82 -3.26
C VAL A 54 -0.20 12.99 -4.03
N VAL A 55 -0.03 13.01 -5.34
CA VAL A 55 -0.73 13.92 -6.26
C VAL A 55 -1.73 13.13 -7.10
N GLU A 56 -2.79 13.76 -7.58
CA GLU A 56 -3.89 13.08 -8.28
C GLU A 56 -3.43 12.29 -9.50
N GLU A 57 -2.48 12.83 -10.27
CA GLU A 57 -1.94 12.22 -11.49
C GLU A 57 -1.31 10.85 -11.21
N ARG A 58 -0.69 10.70 -10.03
CA ARG A 58 -0.09 9.43 -9.62
C ARG A 58 -1.14 8.32 -9.50
N MET A 59 -2.41 8.66 -9.30
CA MET A 59 -3.49 7.67 -9.18
C MET A 59 -3.83 6.95 -10.47
N GLN A 60 -3.45 7.51 -11.61
CA GLN A 60 -3.67 6.91 -12.93
C GLN A 60 -2.87 5.61 -13.10
N HIS A 61 -1.78 5.44 -12.34
CA HIS A 61 -0.91 4.27 -12.40
C HIS A 61 -1.30 3.14 -11.45
N PHE A 62 -2.27 3.37 -10.55
CA PHE A 62 -2.73 2.36 -9.61
C PHE A 62 -4.09 1.84 -10.04
N GLN A 63 -4.26 0.53 -10.19
CA GLN A 63 -5.54 -0.07 -10.51
C GLN A 63 -5.79 -1.26 -9.59
N SER A 64 -6.98 -1.30 -8.97
CA SER A 64 -7.40 -2.45 -8.17
C SER A 64 -7.42 -3.70 -9.05
N GLY A 65 -6.92 -4.81 -8.51
CA GLY A 65 -6.68 -6.05 -9.24
C GLY A 65 -5.29 -6.16 -9.88
N ASN A 66 -4.47 -5.10 -9.88
CA ASN A 66 -3.08 -5.19 -10.32
C ASN A 66 -2.13 -5.48 -9.16
N TYR A 67 -0.98 -6.06 -9.49
CA TYR A 67 0.12 -6.21 -8.54
C TYR A 67 0.92 -4.93 -8.44
N VAL A 68 1.31 -4.56 -7.22
CA VAL A 68 2.12 -3.38 -6.93
C VAL A 68 3.29 -3.77 -6.04
N GLN A 69 4.44 -3.14 -6.25
CA GLN A 69 5.55 -3.21 -5.32
C GLN A 69 5.38 -2.13 -4.25
N ALA A 70 5.30 -2.55 -2.99
CA ALA A 70 5.25 -1.66 -1.84
C ALA A 70 6.61 -1.63 -1.14
N LYS A 71 7.15 -0.43 -0.93
CA LYS A 71 8.38 -0.20 -0.18
C LYS A 71 8.12 0.81 0.93
N GLY A 72 8.34 0.42 2.18
CA GLY A 72 8.01 1.26 3.34
C GLY A 72 8.32 0.59 4.68
N LYS A 73 7.86 1.22 5.76
CA LYS A 73 7.95 0.78 7.14
C LYS A 73 6.69 1.22 7.89
#